data_AF-A0A7J3T061-F1
#
_entry.id   AF-A0A7J3T061-F1
#
_cell.length_a   1.000
_cell.length_b   1.000
_cell.length_c   1.000
_cell.angle_alpha   90.00
_cell.angle_beta   90.00
_cell.angle_gamma   90.00
#
_symmetry.space_group_name_H-M   'P 1'
#
loop_
_entity.id
_entity.type
_entity.pdbx_description
1 polymer ?
#
loop_
_entity_poly.entity_id
_entity_poly.type
_entity_poly.pdbx_seq_one_letter_code
_entity_poly.pdbx_strand_id
1 'polypeptide(L)' 'MPHCKNCGNKIPEDAAYCPTCGKPLQTPTQLTLARSGERFIALPLTL' A
#
# COMPACT_ATOMS: atom_id res chain seq x y z
N MET A 1 11.63 -17.20 6.39
CA MET A 1 11.42 -16.33 7.57
C MET A 1 11.64 -14.88 7.18
N PRO A 2 10.62 -14.01 7.19
CA PRO A 2 10.81 -12.59 6.88
C PRO A 2 11.62 -11.87 7.97
N HIS A 3 12.30 -10.80 7.59
CA HIS A 3 13.02 -9.90 8.50
C HIS A 3 12.47 -8.49 8.38
N CYS A 4 12.50 -7.76 9.49
CA CYS A 4 12.01 -6.40 9.53
C CYS A 4 12.90 -5.50 8.70
N LYS A 5 12.33 -4.80 7.71
CA LYS A 5 13.08 -3.81 6.91
C LYS A 5 13.54 -2.59 7.72
N ASN A 6 13.00 -2.39 8.92
CA ASN A 6 13.33 -1.24 9.76
C ASN A 6 14.40 -1.55 10.81
N CYS A 7 14.31 -2.70 11.50
CA CYS A 7 15.25 -3.05 12.57
C CYS A 7 16.06 -4.33 12.31
N GLY A 8 15.80 -5.04 11.20
CA GLY A 8 16.49 -6.29 10.85
C GLY A 8 16.04 -7.53 11.60
N ASN A 9 15.16 -7.40 12.61
CA ASN A 9 14.79 -8.53 13.45
C ASN A 9 13.91 -9.55 12.72
N LYS A 10 13.96 -10.80 13.16
CA LYS A 10 13.17 -11.88 12.58
C LYS A 10 11.68 -11.71 12.89
N ILE A 11 10.86 -11.92 11.88
CA ILE A 11 9.41 -11.70 11.93
C ILE A 11 8.66 -13.02 11.70
N PRO A 12 7.58 -13.28 12.46
CA PRO A 12 6.62 -14.35 12.14
C PRO A 12 5.90 -14.10 10.81
N GLU A 13 5.67 -15.13 10.01
CA GLU A 13 4.99 -15.00 8.72
C GLU A 13 3.58 -14.37 8.80
N ASP A 14 2.87 -14.56 9.91
CA ASP A 14 1.53 -14.01 10.15
C ASP A 14 1.52 -12.70 10.97
N ALA A 15 2.68 -12.09 11.22
CA ALA A 15 2.73 -10.88 12.01
C ALA A 15 2.30 -9.64 11.21
N ALA A 16 1.29 -8.91 11.71
CA ALA A 16 0.89 -7.62 11.16
C ALA A 16 1.89 -6.49 11.52
N TYR A 17 2.59 -6.64 12.65
CA TYR A 17 3.53 -5.65 13.21
C TYR A 17 4.81 -6.34 13.68
N CYS A 18 5.93 -5.62 13.66
CA CYS A 18 7.17 -6.13 14.23
C CYS A 18 7.07 -6.16 15.76
N PRO A 19 7.24 -7.34 16.42
CA PRO A 19 7.17 -7.44 17.89
C PRO A 19 8.33 -6.72 18.60
N THR A 20 9.37 -6.31 17.86
CA THR A 20 10.55 -5.66 18.43
C THR A 20 10.50 -4.13 18.29
N CYS A 21 10.18 -3.61 17.10
CA CYS A 21 10.18 -2.17 16.86
C CYS A 21 8.78 -1.56 16.71
N GLY A 22 7.72 -2.38 16.68
CA GLY A 22 6.32 -1.92 16.57
C GLY A 22 5.88 -1.46 15.18
N LYS A 23 6.78 -1.45 14.17
CA LYS A 23 6.43 -0.97 12.83
C LYS A 23 5.50 -1.97 12.10
N PRO A 24 4.45 -1.50 11.40
CA PRO A 24 3.60 -2.37 10.59
C PRO A 24 4.39 -3.01 9.44
N LEU A 25 4.05 -4.25 9.14
CA LEU A 25 4.71 -5.09 8.15
C LEU A 25 3.94 -5.14 6.84
N GLN A 26 2.63 -4.96 6.93
CA GLN A 26 1.77 -4.69 5.80
C GLN A 26 1.78 -3.20 5.54
N THR A 27 2.49 -2.76 4.51
CA THR A 27 2.08 -1.55 3.81
C THR A 27 0.79 -1.90 3.10
N PRO A 28 -0.34 -1.18 3.30
CA PRO A 28 -1.49 -1.29 2.42
C PRO A 28 -1.08 -0.72 1.05
N THR A 29 -0.24 -1.48 0.34
CA THR A 29 -0.14 -1.37 -1.11
C THR A 29 -1.53 -1.73 -1.59
N GLN A 30 -2.15 -0.79 -2.30
CA GLN A 30 -3.42 -0.95 -3.00
C GLN A 30 -4.68 -0.53 -2.23
N LEU A 31 -4.67 0.70 -1.69
CA LEU A 31 -5.88 1.53 -1.74
C LEU A 31 -5.61 2.90 -2.38
N THR A 32 -4.94 2.89 -3.54
CA THR A 32 -4.94 4.03 -4.47
C THR A 32 -4.90 3.58 -5.93
N LEU A 33 -5.48 2.41 -6.23
CA LEU A 33 -6.05 2.12 -7.55
C LEU A 33 -7.54 2.51 -7.58
N ALA A 34 -7.87 3.64 -6.94
CA ALA A 34 -9.16 4.29 -7.05
C ALA A 34 -8.99 5.64 -7.75
N ARG A 35 -8.66 5.56 -9.05
CA ARG A 35 -9.14 6.56 -10.02
C ARG A 35 -9.86 5.82 -11.14
N SER A 36 -10.75 4.90 -10.77
CA SER A 36 -11.84 4.48 -11.65
C SER A 36 -12.86 5.62 -11.69
N GLY A 37 -12.74 6.49 -12.70
CA GLY A 37 -13.86 7.32 -13.15
C GLY A 37 -13.71 8.84 -13.08
N GLU A 38 -12.74 9.41 -13.81
CA GLU A 38 -12.97 10.75 -14.40
C GLU A 38 -13.16 10.55 -15.90
N ARG A 39 -14.44 10.57 -16.27
CA ARG A 39 -15.00 10.35 -17.60
C ARG A 39 -14.31 11.23 -18.65
N PHE A 40 -13.90 10.56 -19.72
CA PHE A 40 -13.83 11.09 -21.08
C PHE A 40 -15.03 11.99 -21.41
N ILE A 41 -14.91 13.31 -21.26
CA ILE A 41 -15.63 14.29 -22.10
C ILE A 41 -14.73 15.52 -22.29
N ALA A 42 -13.71 15.37 -23.14
CA ALA A 42 -13.12 16.53 -23.81
C ALA A 42 -13.47 16.42 -25.30
N LEU A 43 -14.77 16.42 -25.60
CA LEU A 43 -15.21 16.86 -26.91
C LEU A 43 -15.56 18.35 -26.74
N PRO A 44 -14.71 19.30 -27.17
CA PRO A 44 -15.20 20.65 -27.34
C PRO A 44 -16.29 20.58 -28.41
N LEU A 45 -17.54 20.68 -27.98
CA LEU A 45 -18.64 21.11 -28.85
C LEU A 45 -18.34 22.56 -29.24
N THR A 46 -17.37 22.75 -30.13
CA THR A 46 -17.20 23.97 -30.89
C THR A 46 -18.17 23.86 -32.06
N LEU A 47 -19.34 24.43 -31.81
CA LEU A 47 -20.31 24.87 -32.80
C LEU A 47 -19.65 25.76 -33.86
#